data_AF-A0A209A2T4-F1
#
_entry.id   AF-A0A209A2T4-F1
#
_cell.length_a   1.000
_cell.length_b   1.000
_cell.length_c   1.000
_cell.angle_alpha   90.00
_cell.angle_beta   90.00
_cell.angle_gamma   90.00
#
_symmetry.space_group_name_H-M   'P 1'
#
loop_
_entity.id
_entity.type
_entity.pdbx_description
1 polymer ?
#
loop_
_entity_poly.entity_id
_entity_poly.type
_entity_poly.pdbx_seq_one_letter_code
_entity_poly.pdbx_strand_id
1 'polypeptide(L)' 'MKSNQLEDVTCQVKQAQAVLAMWLELATSNKNDVSDKIGAIITLLNGVPEVMIAANSKLADYDYEKYKGGKNE' A
#
# COMPACT_ATOMS: atom_id res chain seq x y z
N MET A 1 -1.31 16.23 13.95
CA MET A 1 -1.10 14.84 13.46
C MET A 1 -1.45 14.84 11.98
N LYS A 2 -0.59 14.34 11.09
CA LYS A 2 -0.98 14.19 9.68
C LYS A 2 -2.07 13.13 9.64
N SER A 3 -3.29 13.53 9.30
CA SER A 3 -4.33 12.58 8.93
C SER A 3 -3.94 12.04 7.56
N ASN A 4 -3.03 11.06 7.52
CA ASN A 4 -2.73 10.39 6.27
C ASN A 4 -4.01 9.65 5.88
N GLN A 5 -4.70 10.13 4.86
CA GLN A 5 -5.84 9.41 4.33
C GLN A 5 -5.32 8.04 3.86
N LEU A 6 -6.14 6.99 3.93
CA LEU A 6 -5.74 5.64 3.51
C LEU A 6 -5.20 5.61 2.07
N GLU A 7 -5.67 6.53 1.23
CA GLU A 7 -5.16 6.81 -0.12
C GLU A 7 -3.70 7.30 -0.11
N ASP A 8 -3.34 8.23 0.78
CA ASP A 8 -1.97 8.72 0.93
C ASP A 8 -1.01 7.60 1.31
N VAL A 9 -1.42 6.74 2.27
CA VAL A 9 -0.60 5.62 2.74
C VAL A 9 -0.47 4.56 1.64
N THR A 10 -1.53 4.31 0.88
CA THR A 10 -1.49 3.41 -0.30
C THR A 10 -0.48 3.92 -1.33
N CYS A 11 -0.50 5.23 -1.61
CA CYS A 11 0.43 5.87 -2.54
C CYS A 11 1.89 5.73 -2.08
N GLN A 12 2.14 5.90 -0.77
CA GLN A 12 3.46 5.72 -0.18
C GLN A 12 3.99 4.29 -0.36
N VAL A 13 3.15 3.27 -0.17
CA VAL A 13 3.55 1.86 -0.38
C VAL A 13 3.92 1.63 -1.85
N LYS A 14 3.10 2.11 -2.79
CA LYS A 14 3.39 2.01 -4.23
C LYS A 14 4.70 2.70 -4.60
N GLN A 15 4.95 3.89 -4.06
CA GLN A 15 6.20 4.63 -4.28
C GLN A 15 7.41 3.87 -3.70
N ALA A 16 7.28 3.31 -2.50
CA ALA A 16 8.35 2.50 -1.90
C ALA A 16 8.68 1.27 -2.75
N GLN A 17 7.66 0.56 -3.28
CA GLN A 17 7.86 -0.56 -4.19
C GLN A 17 8.58 -0.14 -5.48
N ALA A 18 8.22 1.01 -6.06
CA ALA A 18 8.89 1.53 -7.25
C ALA A 18 10.37 1.86 -7.01
N VAL A 19 10.69 2.50 -5.86
CA VAL A 19 12.08 2.79 -5.48
C VAL A 19 12.87 1.51 -5.26
N LEU A 20 12.29 0.51 -4.60
CA LEU A 20 12.93 -0.80 -4.39
C LEU A 20 13.18 -1.53 -5.70
N ALA A 21 12.23 -1.50 -6.65
CA ALA A 21 12.42 -2.09 -7.98
C ALA A 21 13.58 -1.42 -8.73
N MET A 22 13.64 -0.08 -8.72
CA MET A 22 14.77 0.66 -9.29
C MET A 22 16.10 0.27 -8.63
N TRP A 23 16.14 0.09 -7.30
CA TRP A 23 17.35 -0.35 -6.60
C TRP A 23 17.74 -1.79 -6.95
N LEU A 24 16.77 -2.67 -7.17
CA LEU A 24 17.02 -4.04 -7.61
C LEU A 24 17.68 -4.06 -9.00
N GLU A 25 17.20 -3.24 -9.92
CA GLU A 25 17.78 -3.08 -11.27
C GLU A 25 19.21 -2.53 -11.22
N LEU A 26 19.50 -1.62 -10.27
CA LEU A 26 20.83 -1.03 -10.08
C LEU A 26 21.81 -1.96 -9.33
N ALA A 27 21.32 -2.97 -8.62
CA ALA A 27 22.14 -3.89 -7.81
C ALA A 27 22.89 -4.97 -8.64
N THR A 28 23.13 -4.72 -9.93
CA THR A 28 23.65 -5.69 -10.91
C THR A 28 25.12 -6.06 -10.77
N SER A 29 25.89 -5.40 -9.88
CA SER A 29 27.35 -5.44 -10.00
C SER A 29 28.14 -6.13 -8.88
N ASN A 30 27.65 -6.31 -7.63
CA ASN A 30 28.46 -6.97 -6.58
C ASN A 30 27.71 -7.21 -5.26
N LYS A 31 26.82 -8.22 -5.19
CA LYS A 31 26.40 -9.02 -4.00
C LYS A 31 24.97 -9.55 -4.19
N ASN A 32 24.84 -10.84 -4.50
CA ASN A 32 23.55 -11.54 -4.56
C ASN A 32 22.68 -11.27 -3.31
N ASP A 33 23.32 -11.15 -2.13
CA ASP A 33 22.65 -10.87 -0.85
C ASP A 33 21.85 -9.55 -0.80
N VAL A 34 22.27 -8.50 -1.53
CA VAL A 34 21.55 -7.21 -1.52
C VAL A 34 20.31 -7.29 -2.41
N SER A 35 20.46 -7.82 -3.63
CA SER A 35 19.34 -8.02 -4.56
C SER A 35 18.29 -8.97 -3.97
N ASP A 36 18.71 -10.05 -3.31
CA ASP A 36 17.80 -10.99 -2.64
C ASP A 36 17.00 -10.33 -1.52
N LYS A 37 17.64 -9.47 -0.70
CA LYS A 37 16.93 -8.71 0.35
C LYS A 37 15.93 -7.71 -0.22
N ILE A 38 16.30 -6.98 -1.27
CA ILE A 38 15.40 -6.04 -1.93
C ILE A 38 14.20 -6.79 -2.55
N GLY A 39 14.47 -7.90 -3.24
CA GLY A 39 13.45 -8.78 -3.80
C GLY A 39 12.49 -9.30 -2.73
N ALA A 40 13.01 -9.76 -1.58
CA ALA A 40 12.19 -10.21 -0.47
C ALA A 40 11.24 -9.10 0.04
N ILE A 41 11.72 -7.86 0.19
CA ILE A 41 10.87 -6.74 0.62
C ILE A 41 9.80 -6.43 -0.45
N ILE A 42 10.15 -6.43 -1.74
CA ILE A 42 9.18 -6.24 -2.82
C ILE A 42 8.08 -7.32 -2.74
N THR A 43 8.45 -8.58 -2.51
CA THR A 43 7.50 -9.68 -2.33
C THR A 43 6.61 -9.49 -1.11
N LEU A 44 7.14 -9.03 0.03
CA LEU A 44 6.33 -8.76 1.23
C LEU A 44 5.33 -7.63 1.02
N LEU A 45 5.66 -6.63 0.19
CA LEU A 45 4.77 -5.50 -0.13
C LEU A 45 3.77 -5.83 -1.24
N ASN A 46 3.94 -6.95 -1.96
CA ASN A 46 3.06 -7.32 -3.06
C ASN A 46 1.62 -7.55 -2.57
N GLY A 47 0.65 -6.90 -3.19
CA GLY A 47 -0.77 -6.99 -2.80
C GLY A 47 -1.19 -6.07 -1.65
N VAL A 48 -0.25 -5.44 -0.93
CA VAL A 48 -0.57 -4.55 0.19
C VAL A 48 -1.38 -3.33 -0.26
N PRO A 49 -1.00 -2.60 -1.34
CA PRO A 49 -1.79 -1.47 -1.82
C PRO A 49 -3.23 -1.84 -2.18
N GLU A 50 -3.44 -3.00 -2.80
CA GLU A 50 -4.75 -3.49 -3.22
C GLU A 50 -5.66 -3.76 -2.03
N VAL A 51 -5.12 -4.42 -0.98
CA VAL A 51 -5.85 -4.68 0.26
C VAL A 51 -6.18 -3.37 0.98
N MET A 52 -5.28 -2.39 0.97
CA MET A 52 -5.53 -1.07 1.56
C MET A 52 -6.65 -0.30 0.84
N ILE A 53 -6.66 -0.32 -0.50
CA ILE A 53 -7.74 0.29 -1.30
C ILE A 53 -9.07 -0.39 -0.98
N ALA A 54 -9.09 -1.73 -0.97
CA ALA A 54 -10.31 -2.49 -0.66
C ALA A 54 -10.83 -2.21 0.76
N ALA A 55 -9.93 -2.05 1.73
CA ALA A 55 -10.29 -1.67 3.09
C ALA A 55 -10.90 -0.26 3.14
N ASN A 56 -10.30 0.71 2.43
CA ASN A 56 -10.82 2.07 2.36
C ASN A 56 -12.22 2.12 1.75
N SER A 57 -12.47 1.39 0.67
CA SER A 57 -13.80 1.29 0.05
C SER A 57 -14.83 0.70 1.01
N LYS A 58 -14.50 -0.39 1.71
CA LYS A 58 -15.42 -1.01 2.69
C LYS A 58 -15.76 -0.09 3.86
N LEU A 59 -14.80 0.72 4.31
CA LEU A 59 -15.05 1.73 5.35
C LEU A 59 -15.99 2.82 4.84
N ALA A 60 -15.80 3.29 3.61
CA ALA A 60 -16.69 4.28 2.99
C ALA A 60 -18.13 3.74 2.83
N ASP A 61 -18.28 2.48 2.42
CA ASP A 61 -19.59 1.81 2.32
C ASP A 61 -20.28 1.71 3.68
N TYR A 62 -19.54 1.32 4.72
CA TYR A 62 -20.06 1.22 6.08
C TYR A 62 -20.56 2.57 6.62
N ASP A 63 -19.79 3.64 6.40
CA ASP A 63 -20.19 4.99 6.80
C ASP A 63 -21.46 5.42 6.05
N TYR A 64 -21.54 5.18 4.74
CA TYR A 64 -22.73 5.49 3.94
C TYR A 64 -23.99 4.78 4.43
N GLU A 65 -23.93 3.47 4.71
CA GLU A 65 -25.06 2.70 5.22
C GLU A 65 -25.51 3.19 6.60
N LYS A 66 -24.57 3.53 7.49
CA LYS A 66 -24.88 4.12 8.80
C LYS A 66 -25.61 5.46 8.66
N TYR A 67 -25.17 6.32 7.75
CA TYR A 67 -25.82 7.62 7.49
C TYR A 67 -27.22 7.48 6.88
N LYS A 68 -27.45 6.47 6.04
CA LYS A 68 -28.76 6.20 5.44
C LYS A 68 -29.73 5.57 6.44
N GLY A 69 -29.24 4.69 7.32
CA GLY A 69 -30.03 4.08 8.39
C GLY A 69 -30.54 5.09 9.42
N GLY A 70 -29.73 6.08 9.80
CA GLY A 70 -30.11 7.11 10.77
C GLY A 70 -31.03 8.22 10.26
N LYS A 71 -31.44 8.21 8.98
CA LYS A 71 -32.45 9.14 8.43
C LYS A 71 -33.88 8.58 8.44
N ASN A 72 -34.05 7.32 8.84
CA ASN A 72 -35.34 6.63 8.86
C ASN A 72 -35.84 6.37 10.30
N GLU A 73 -35.20 6.97 11.31
CA GLU A 73 -35.61 7.01 12.72
C GLU A 73 -35.93 8.46 13.10
#